data_AF-A0A6S7IDE5-F1
#
_entry.id   AF-A0A6S7IDE5-F1
#
_cell.length_a   1.000
_cell.length_b   1.000
_cell.length_c   1.000
_cell.angle_alpha   90.00
_cell.angle_beta   90.00
_cell.angle_gamma   90.00
#
_symmetry.space_group_name_H-M   'P 1'
#
loop_
_entity.id
_entity.type
_entity.pdbx_description
1 polymer ?
#
loop_
_entity_poly.entity_id
_entity_poly.type
_entity_poly.pdbx_seq_one_letter_code
_entity_poly.pdbx_strand_id
1 'polypeptide(L)'
;MAVLLSIWALIFMISQIPQSECSIKQAVFLIYKQKYLANHVIETRQVESELQCSMHCVGVGSCASVNYKTSGIGKGLCELNNKTLREISDSDGSMHNSEFDHLYIVKK
;
A
#
# COMPACT_ATOMS: atom_id res chain seq x y z
N MET A 1 52.10 -10.13 12.95
CA MET A 1 51.74 -10.43 11.54
C MET A 1 50.37 -11.10 11.43
N ALA A 2 50.14 -12.26 12.07
CA ALA A 2 48.85 -12.97 12.01
C ALA A 2 47.65 -12.13 12.51
N VAL A 3 47.82 -11.38 13.59
CA VAL A 3 46.75 -10.54 14.18
C VAL A 3 46.29 -9.41 13.25
N LEU A 4 47.23 -8.81 12.50
CA LEU A 4 46.91 -7.75 11.54
C LEU A 4 46.16 -8.30 10.33
N LEU A 5 46.53 -9.51 9.87
CA LEU A 5 45.84 -10.21 8.78
C LEU A 5 44.41 -10.60 9.17
N SER A 6 44.19 -11.06 10.41
CA SER A 6 42.85 -11.39 10.90
C SER A 6 41.95 -10.15 11.03
N ILE A 7 42.50 -9.00 11.44
CA ILE A 7 41.75 -7.74 11.52
C ILE A 7 41.31 -7.28 10.12
N TRP A 8 42.20 -7.39 9.13
CA TRP A 8 41.90 -6.99 7.75
C TRP A 8 40.83 -7.87 7.10
N ALA A 9 40.87 -9.17 7.37
CA ALA A 9 39.84 -10.12 6.94
C ALA A 9 38.46 -9.77 7.53
N LEU A 10 38.38 -9.39 8.81
CA LEU A 10 37.11 -9.00 9.45
C LEU A 10 36.54 -7.70 8.84
N ILE A 11 37.38 -6.71 8.55
CA ILE A 11 36.96 -5.46 7.89
C ILE A 11 36.41 -5.75 6.48
N PHE A 12 37.08 -6.63 5.73
CA PHE A 12 36.63 -7.02 4.39
C PHE A 12 35.26 -7.72 4.44
N MET A 13 35.01 -8.59 5.42
CA MET A 13 33.71 -9.25 5.59
C MET A 13 32.58 -8.26 5.94
N ILE A 14 32.86 -7.22 6.72
CA ILE A 14 31.86 -6.17 7.05
C ILE A 14 31.53 -5.31 5.82
N SER A 15 32.50 -5.08 4.93
CA SER A 15 32.29 -4.28 3.70
C SER A 15 31.40 -4.94 2.65
N GLN A 16 31.18 -6.26 2.75
CA GLN A 16 30.33 -7.04 1.84
C GLN A 16 28.88 -7.15 2.34
N ILE A 17 28.53 -6.53 3.47
CA ILE A 17 27.14 -6.48 3.93
C ILE A 17 26.38 -5.57 2.95
N PRO A 18 25.41 -6.08 2.17
CA PRO A 18 24.62 -5.22 1.30
C PRO A 18 23.88 -4.22 2.19
N GLN A 19 24.14 -2.92 1.98
CA GLN A 19 23.31 -1.88 2.54
C GLN A 19 21.93 -2.04 1.92
N SER A 20 21.01 -2.66 2.63
CA SER A 20 19.59 -2.60 2.27
C SER A 20 19.17 -1.14 2.38
N GLU A 21 19.06 -0.46 1.24
CA GLU A 21 18.48 0.88 1.17
C GLU A 21 17.02 0.80 1.65
N CYS A 22 16.79 1.19 2.91
CA CYS A 22 15.44 1.35 3.42
C CYS A 22 14.85 2.62 2.80
N SER A 23 14.27 2.51 1.60
CA SER A 23 13.54 3.63 0.99
C SER A 23 12.23 3.84 1.74
N ILE A 24 12.17 4.92 2.53
CA ILE A 24 10.92 5.37 3.15
C ILE A 24 9.98 5.82 2.05
N LYS A 25 8.91 5.06 1.79
CA LYS A 25 7.82 5.48 0.91
C LYS A 25 6.83 6.30 1.72
N GLN A 26 6.53 7.50 1.25
CA GLN A 26 5.49 8.35 1.82
C GLN A 26 4.36 8.46 0.82
N ALA A 27 3.12 8.44 1.31
CA ALA A 27 1.97 8.68 0.45
C ALA A 27 0.95 9.54 1.17
N VAL A 28 0.29 10.41 0.42
CA VAL A 28 -0.85 11.18 0.89
C VAL A 28 -2.09 10.60 0.22
N PHE A 29 -3.13 10.35 1.02
CA PHE A 29 -4.40 9.81 0.56
C PHE A 29 -5.51 10.84 0.71
N LEU A 30 -6.42 10.87 -0.25
CA LEU A 30 -7.73 11.52 -0.10
C LEU A 30 -8.79 10.44 0.13
N ILE A 31 -9.70 10.72 1.07
CA ILE A 31 -10.72 9.77 1.52
C ILE A 31 -12.09 10.23 1.04
N TYR A 32 -12.77 9.37 0.29
CA TYR A 32 -14.17 9.53 -0.07
C TYR A 32 -15.02 8.57 0.75
N LYS A 33 -15.76 9.12 1.69
CA LYS A 33 -16.63 8.35 2.57
C LYS A 33 -17.83 7.77 1.80
N GLN A 34 -18.24 6.56 2.17
CA GLN A 34 -19.41 5.88 1.60
C GLN A 34 -19.34 5.73 0.07
N LYS A 35 -18.11 5.60 -0.45
CA LYS A 35 -17.83 5.44 -1.86
C LYS A 35 -17.07 4.14 -2.08
N TYR A 36 -17.34 3.53 -3.23
CA TYR A 36 -16.79 2.25 -3.63
C TYR A 36 -16.41 2.30 -5.10
N LEU A 37 -15.28 1.68 -5.43
CA LEU A 37 -14.84 1.49 -6.80
C LEU A 37 -14.91 0.02 -7.20
N ALA A 38 -15.82 -0.33 -8.10
CA ALA A 38 -15.94 -1.69 -8.64
C ALA A 38 -14.97 -1.95 -9.81
N ASN A 39 -14.76 -3.22 -10.16
CA ASN A 39 -14.11 -3.69 -11.39
C ASN A 39 -12.63 -3.33 -11.60
N HIS A 40 -11.99 -2.67 -10.63
CA HIS A 40 -10.57 -2.30 -10.67
C HIS A 40 -9.73 -2.98 -9.60
N VAL A 41 -10.31 -3.91 -8.85
CA VAL A 41 -9.64 -4.65 -7.77
C VAL A 41 -8.57 -5.55 -8.35
N ILE A 42 -7.33 -5.32 -7.92
CA ILE A 42 -6.16 -6.14 -8.27
C ILE A 42 -5.77 -7.11 -7.17
N GLU A 43 -6.14 -6.81 -5.92
CA GLU A 43 -5.84 -7.66 -4.78
C GLU A 43 -6.84 -7.40 -3.63
N THR A 44 -7.20 -8.45 -2.89
CA THR A 44 -8.08 -8.36 -1.72
C THR A 44 -7.41 -8.98 -0.50
N ARG A 45 -7.53 -8.31 0.65
CA ARG A 45 -6.97 -8.76 1.94
C ARG A 45 -7.90 -8.44 3.10
N GLN A 46 -7.74 -9.16 4.20
CA GLN A 46 -8.36 -8.80 5.48
C GLN A 46 -7.32 -8.06 6.33
N VAL A 47 -7.66 -6.88 6.84
CA VAL A 47 -6.76 -6.03 7.63
C VAL A 47 -7.48 -5.46 8.86
N GLU A 48 -6.70 -4.97 9.81
CA GLU A 48 -7.21 -4.42 11.08
C GLU A 48 -7.61 -2.94 10.98
N SER A 49 -7.06 -2.21 10.00
CA SER A 49 -7.29 -0.77 9.86
C SER A 49 -7.18 -0.25 8.43
N GLU A 50 -7.80 0.91 8.20
CA GLU A 50 -7.70 1.71 6.98
C GLU A 50 -6.24 2.08 6.66
N LEU A 51 -5.46 2.38 7.70
CA LEU A 51 -4.03 2.69 7.58
C LEU A 51 -3.24 1.48 7.06
N GLN A 52 -3.48 0.29 7.61
CA GLN A 52 -2.84 -0.94 7.14
C GLN A 52 -3.18 -1.22 5.68
N CYS A 53 -4.45 -1.06 5.29
CA CYS A 53 -4.90 -1.18 3.90
C CYS A 53 -4.12 -0.23 2.98
N SER A 54 -4.01 1.04 3.37
CA SER A 54 -3.30 2.07 2.61
C SER A 54 -1.80 1.76 2.48
N MET A 55 -1.16 1.27 3.54
CA MET A 55 0.24 0.87 3.51
C MET A 55 0.51 -0.30 2.57
N HIS A 56 -0.41 -1.28 2.50
CA HIS A 56 -0.32 -2.35 1.50
C HIS A 56 -0.36 -1.80 0.08
N CYS A 57 -1.25 -0.83 -0.20
CA CYS A 57 -1.31 -0.17 -1.50
C CYS A 57 0.00 0.55 -1.86
N VAL A 58 0.63 1.27 -0.91
CA VAL A 58 1.93 1.92 -1.16
C VAL A 58 3.01 0.90 -1.57
N GLY A 59 2.98 -0.28 -0.97
CA GLY A 59 3.87 -1.41 -1.27
C GLY A 59 3.69 -2.00 -2.67
N VAL A 60 2.48 -1.93 -3.24
CA VAL A 60 2.16 -2.48 -4.55
C VAL A 60 2.32 -1.40 -5.63
N GLY A 61 3.18 -1.66 -6.62
CA GLY A 61 3.52 -0.68 -7.66
C GLY A 61 2.33 -0.22 -8.50
N SER A 62 1.41 -1.14 -8.82
CA SER A 62 0.21 -0.90 -9.62
C SER A 62 -0.99 -0.40 -8.82
N CYS A 63 -0.88 -0.25 -7.49
CA CYS A 63 -2.00 0.20 -6.68
C CYS A 63 -2.10 1.73 -6.70
N ALA A 64 -3.28 2.23 -7.08
CA ALA A 64 -3.61 3.65 -7.15
C ALA A 64 -4.59 4.07 -6.03
N SER A 65 -5.42 3.14 -5.56
CA SER A 65 -6.41 3.39 -4.50
C SER A 65 -6.80 2.11 -3.76
N VAL A 66 -7.61 2.24 -2.71
CA VAL A 66 -8.21 1.13 -1.98
C VAL A 66 -9.70 1.35 -1.74
N ASN A 67 -10.48 0.27 -1.71
CA ASN A 67 -11.79 0.24 -1.05
C ASN A 67 -11.59 -0.43 0.31
N TYR A 68 -11.89 0.30 1.39
CA TYR A 68 -11.80 -0.23 2.74
C TYR A 68 -13.20 -0.40 3.33
N LYS A 69 -13.55 -1.63 3.72
CA LYS A 69 -14.83 -1.94 4.33
C LYS A 69 -14.85 -1.54 5.81
N THR A 70 -15.56 -0.47 6.12
CA THR A 70 -15.58 0.15 7.45
C THR A 70 -16.62 -0.47 8.38
N SER A 71 -17.64 -1.15 7.86
CA SER A 71 -18.74 -1.73 8.64
C SER A 71 -19.36 -2.97 7.98
N GLY A 72 -20.34 -3.57 8.67
CA GLY A 72 -21.05 -4.76 8.18
C GLY A 72 -20.26 -6.06 8.27
N ILE A 73 -20.80 -7.11 7.64
CA ILE A 73 -20.16 -8.42 7.56
C ILE A 73 -18.90 -8.29 6.69
N GLY A 74 -17.77 -8.80 7.19
CA GLY A 74 -16.47 -8.66 6.52
C GLY A 74 -15.83 -7.28 6.72
N LYS A 75 -16.22 -6.51 7.75
CA LYS A 75 -15.49 -5.30 8.17
C LYS A 75 -13.98 -5.59 8.21
N GLY A 76 -13.18 -4.66 7.70
CA GLY A 76 -11.74 -4.84 7.55
C GLY A 76 -11.32 -5.46 6.21
N LEU A 77 -12.27 -5.80 5.33
CA LEU A 77 -11.96 -6.13 3.94
C LEU A 77 -11.30 -4.93 3.27
N CYS A 78 -10.15 -5.18 2.65
CA CYS A 78 -9.33 -4.20 1.96
C CYS A 78 -9.13 -4.66 0.52
N GLU A 79 -9.60 -3.86 -0.43
CA GLU A 79 -9.43 -4.12 -1.86
C GLU A 79 -8.49 -3.07 -2.45
N LEU A 80 -7.36 -3.51 -2.99
CA LEU A 80 -6.40 -2.65 -3.69
C LEU A 80 -6.86 -2.53 -5.14
N ASN A 81 -6.85 -1.31 -5.68
CA ASN A 81 -7.31 -1.01 -7.02
C ASN A 81 -6.21 -0.38 -7.88
N ASN A 82 -6.24 -0.63 -9.19
CA ASN A 82 -5.31 -0.04 -10.15
C ASN A 82 -5.78 1.29 -10.77
N LYS A 83 -6.91 1.83 -10.32
CA LYS A 83 -7.48 3.10 -10.77
C LYS A 83 -8.02 3.90 -9.58
N THR A 84 -8.24 5.19 -9.79
CA THR A 84 -8.89 6.08 -8.82
C THR A 84 -10.30 6.48 -9.26
N LEU A 85 -11.18 6.89 -8.33
CA LEU A 85 -12.51 7.44 -8.68
C LEU A 85 -12.44 8.72 -9.55
N ARG A 86 -11.29 9.38 -9.66
CA ARG A 86 -11.11 10.56 -10.55
C ARG A 86 -10.90 10.19 -12.01
N GLU A 87 -10.42 8.98 -12.28
CA GLU A 87 -10.06 8.51 -13.62
C GLU A 87 -11.23 7.85 -14.36
N ILE A 88 -12.40 7.78 -13.71
CA ILE A 88 -13.54 6.97 -14.15
C ILE A 88 -14.75 7.89 -14.22
N SER A 89 -15.52 7.82 -15.30
CA SER A 89 -16.79 8.54 -15.39
C SER A 89 -17.78 7.97 -14.38
N ASP A 90 -18.71 8.80 -13.90
CA ASP A 90 -19.74 8.40 -12.92
C ASP A 90 -20.54 7.15 -13.35
N SER A 91 -20.52 6.79 -14.63
CA SER A 91 -21.20 5.64 -15.22
C SER A 91 -20.45 4.29 -15.15
N ASP A 92 -19.14 4.25 -14.84
CA ASP A 92 -18.31 3.06 -15.15
C ASP A 92 -17.69 2.36 -13.92
N GLY A 93 -18.00 2.77 -12.69
CA GLY A 93 -17.53 2.01 -11.51
C GLY A 93 -17.62 2.71 -10.15
N SER A 94 -17.90 4.01 -10.12
CA SER A 94 -18.15 4.78 -8.90
C SER A 94 -19.53 4.47 -8.33
N MET A 95 -19.58 3.87 -7.14
CA MET A 95 -20.84 3.53 -6.47
C MET A 95 -20.90 4.14 -5.07
N HIS A 96 -22.09 4.57 -4.65
CA HIS A 96 -22.36 4.83 -3.24
C HIS A 96 -22.51 3.50 -2.51
N ASN A 97 -21.74 3.32 -1.43
CA ASN A 97 -21.84 2.15 -0.57
C ASN A 97 -21.52 2.55 0.87
N SER A 98 -22.50 2.48 1.77
CA SER A 98 -22.35 2.90 3.16
C SER A 98 -21.38 2.05 3.98
N GLU A 99 -21.04 0.85 3.52
CA GLU A 99 -20.10 -0.04 4.20
C GLU A 99 -18.64 0.21 3.83
N PHE A 100 -18.36 1.04 2.82
CA PHE A 100 -17.03 1.24 2.27
C PHE A 100 -16.63 2.70 2.22
N ASP A 101 -15.34 2.94 2.46
CA ASP A 101 -14.67 4.19 2.13
C ASP A 101 -13.63 3.93 1.04
N HIS A 102 -13.55 4.85 0.08
CA HIS A 102 -12.57 4.78 -1.00
C HIS A 102 -11.44 5.77 -0.75
N LEU A 103 -10.19 5.29 -0.77
CA LEU A 103 -9.01 6.10 -0.53
C LEU A 103 -8.07 6.02 -1.73
N TYR A 104 -7.63 7.14 -2.28
CA TYR A 104 -6.69 7.15 -3.40
C TYR A 104 -5.46 8.00 -3.12
N ILE A 105 -4.34 7.59 -3.73
CA ILE A 105 -3.04 8.25 -3.58
C ILE A 105 -3.06 9.54 -4.41
N VAL A 106 -2.73 10.67 -3.79
CA VAL A 106 -2.51 11.95 -4.51
C VAL A 106 -1.03 12.28 -4.72
N LYS A 107 -0.16 11.71 -3.89
CA LYS A 107 1.29 11.86 -3.99
C LYS A 107 1.95 10.60 -3.42
N LYS A 108 2.99 10.11 -4.10
CA LYS A 108 3.82 8.96 -3.74
C LYS A 108 5.29 9.36 -3.76
#